data_AF-A0A8T5A666-F1
#
_entry.id   AF-A0A8T5A666-F1
#
_cell.length_a   1.000
_cell.length_b   1.000
_cell.length_c   1.000
_cell.angle_alpha   90.00
_cell.angle_beta   90.00
_cell.angle_gamma   90.00
#
_symmetry.space_group_name_H-M   'P 1'
#
loop_
_entity.id
_entity.type
_entity.pdbx_description
1 polymer ?
#
loop_
_entity_poly.entity_id
_entity_poly.type
_entity_poly.pdbx_seq_one_letter_code
_entity_poly.pdbx_strand_id
1 'polypeptide(L)'
;MSSVMFRAKVRGIYSTALTKILLDNGFRIVQPSEVTRTRFNLQETPEDYNQPDIEVFDRLDKQGVNIVGRADAANKLASTLLSLLDDVVIRRHIQVYKAAQLAGEDTQLGQNRILYETIMEVISASPDVRIRIDVEFPALSKRKLDEIRSAVTPTISGHHYYKACGGKVAGMLEMAEKLIEKGYSHKEAEELLRECVIREYPSETSKICIEHVKISGRIFNLGEARVAEFNEREQRMTLIRTFSSHGVYDGLNVLKEPGDYAVTTLRIGDWFLKTSYFSKGGEYKGTYINISTPIELYPMKIRYIDLEADICMWPDGRVQKIDFEKLDDYVRMGYVSEKLRRLVYEKVEEIIDTLSVNVEMEAKNYLFGSSKLT
;
A
#
# COMPACT_ATOMS: atom_id res chain seq x y z
N MET A 1 -30.46 -23.45 -8.63
CA MET A 1 -29.23 -23.93 -7.94
C MET A 1 -28.98 -22.99 -6.79
N SER A 2 -29.07 -23.45 -5.54
CA SER A 2 -28.74 -22.62 -4.38
C SER A 2 -27.29 -22.16 -4.49
N SER A 3 -27.05 -20.85 -4.59
CA SER A 3 -25.68 -20.33 -4.55
C SER A 3 -25.02 -20.82 -3.26
N VAL A 4 -23.87 -21.47 -3.37
CA VAL A 4 -23.10 -21.91 -2.19
C VAL A 4 -22.82 -20.68 -1.32
N MET A 5 -23.37 -20.67 -0.10
CA MET A 5 -23.20 -19.57 0.85
C MET A 5 -21.96 -19.86 1.71
N PHE A 6 -20.84 -19.23 1.37
CA PHE A 6 -19.59 -19.38 2.14
C PHE A 6 -19.69 -18.73 3.51
N ARG A 7 -19.03 -19.32 4.50
CA ARG A 7 -18.95 -18.83 5.87
C ARG A 7 -17.62 -18.13 6.11
N ALA A 8 -17.66 -16.91 6.64
CA ALA A 8 -16.48 -16.12 6.93
C ALA A 8 -16.42 -15.73 8.40
N LYS A 9 -15.23 -15.84 8.98
CA LYS A 9 -14.88 -15.27 10.29
C LYS A 9 -13.91 -14.13 10.06
N VAL A 10 -14.20 -12.97 10.66
CA VAL A 10 -13.39 -11.77 10.48
C VAL A 10 -12.90 -11.26 11.84
N ARG A 11 -11.64 -10.86 11.92
CA ARG A 11 -11.00 -10.24 13.09
C ARG A 11 -10.09 -9.09 12.66
N GLY A 12 -9.79 -8.21 13.61
CA GLY A 12 -8.84 -7.12 13.40
C GLY A 12 -9.47 -5.77 13.07
N ILE A 13 -8.63 -4.80 12.72
CA ILE A 13 -9.02 -3.39 12.56
C ILE A 13 -9.95 -3.20 11.35
N TYR A 14 -9.76 -4.00 10.30
CA TYR A 14 -10.58 -3.97 9.08
C TYR A 14 -11.92 -4.71 9.21
N SER A 15 -12.19 -5.31 10.38
CA SER A 15 -13.30 -6.27 10.56
C SER A 15 -14.67 -5.71 10.20
N THR A 16 -14.97 -4.46 10.56
CA THR A 16 -16.29 -3.87 10.30
C THR A 16 -16.51 -3.63 8.80
N ALA A 17 -15.54 -3.03 8.11
CA ALA A 17 -15.62 -2.81 6.66
C ALA A 17 -15.70 -4.13 5.88
N LEU A 18 -14.83 -5.08 6.21
CA LEU A 18 -14.80 -6.39 5.55
C LEU A 18 -16.07 -7.21 5.84
N THR A 19 -16.63 -7.12 7.04
CA THR A 19 -17.92 -7.77 7.37
C THR A 19 -19.04 -7.24 6.48
N LYS A 20 -19.13 -5.92 6.27
CA LYS A 20 -20.11 -5.32 5.35
C LYS A 20 -19.93 -5.85 3.94
N ILE A 21 -18.70 -5.84 3.42
CA ILE A 21 -18.37 -6.35 2.08
C ILE A 21 -18.78 -7.82 1.94
N LEU A 22 -18.46 -8.66 2.93
CA LEU A 22 -18.79 -10.08 2.92
C LEU A 22 -20.30 -10.34 2.89
N LEU A 23 -21.06 -9.66 3.76
CA LEU A 23 -22.52 -9.75 3.81
C LEU A 23 -23.15 -9.34 2.47
N ASP A 24 -22.72 -8.21 1.91
CA ASP A 24 -23.21 -7.69 0.62
C ASP A 24 -22.90 -8.64 -0.55
N ASN A 25 -21.88 -9.49 -0.42
CA ASN A 25 -21.45 -10.46 -1.42
C ASN A 25 -21.87 -11.91 -1.11
N GLY A 26 -22.88 -12.07 -0.25
CA GLY A 26 -23.54 -13.36 0.01
C GLY A 26 -22.73 -14.35 0.86
N PHE A 27 -21.81 -13.85 1.68
CA PHE A 27 -21.17 -14.66 2.73
C PHE A 27 -22.03 -14.64 4.01
N ARG A 28 -22.00 -15.75 4.75
CA ARG A 28 -22.49 -15.83 6.12
C ARG A 28 -21.36 -15.48 7.08
N ILE A 29 -21.61 -14.56 8.01
CA ILE A 29 -20.65 -14.32 9.09
C ILE A 29 -20.85 -15.36 10.19
N VAL A 30 -19.76 -16.02 10.58
CA VAL A 30 -19.72 -17.00 11.67
C VAL A 30 -18.71 -16.59 12.72
N GLN A 31 -18.97 -17.00 13.96
CA GLN A 31 -18.17 -16.63 15.13
C GLN A 31 -17.90 -15.12 15.20
N PRO A 32 -18.91 -14.23 15.04
CA PRO A 32 -18.69 -12.78 15.09
C PRO A 32 -18.22 -12.33 16.48
N SER A 33 -17.35 -11.32 16.55
CA SER A 33 -17.06 -10.67 17.84
C SER A 33 -18.29 -9.94 18.38
N GLU A 34 -18.35 -9.67 19.68
CA GLU A 34 -19.45 -8.91 20.29
C GLU A 34 -19.70 -7.58 19.58
N VAL A 35 -18.62 -6.82 19.30
CA VAL A 35 -18.70 -5.56 18.56
C VAL A 35 -19.31 -5.75 17.17
N THR A 36 -18.93 -6.81 16.45
CA THR A 36 -19.49 -7.11 15.12
C THR A 36 -20.94 -7.53 15.21
N ARG A 37 -21.30 -8.34 16.21
CA ARG A 37 -22.69 -8.75 16.47
C ARG A 37 -23.59 -7.55 16.67
N THR A 38 -23.20 -6.62 17.54
CA THR A 38 -23.97 -5.42 17.84
C THR A 38 -24.13 -4.54 16.61
N ARG A 39 -23.04 -4.28 15.87
CA ARG A 39 -23.05 -3.42 14.68
C ARG A 39 -23.92 -3.94 13.54
N PHE A 40 -23.97 -5.26 13.34
CA PHE A 40 -24.65 -5.89 12.21
C PHE A 40 -25.92 -6.66 12.62
N ASN A 41 -26.35 -6.56 13.89
CA ASN A 41 -27.46 -7.31 14.46
C ASN A 41 -27.37 -8.84 14.16
N LEU A 42 -26.17 -9.41 14.33
CA LEU A 42 -25.91 -10.82 14.02
C LEU A 42 -26.19 -11.70 15.25
N GLN A 43 -26.74 -12.88 14.98
CA GLN A 43 -26.93 -13.90 16.00
C GLN A 43 -25.61 -14.56 16.40
N GLU A 44 -25.58 -15.06 17.64
CA GLU A 44 -24.51 -15.93 18.10
C GLU A 44 -24.53 -17.25 17.33
N THR A 45 -23.36 -17.72 16.94
CA THR A 45 -23.20 -19.02 16.28
C THR A 45 -22.28 -19.87 17.15
N PRO A 46 -22.75 -21.00 17.72
CA PRO A 46 -21.91 -21.90 18.50
C PRO A 46 -20.68 -22.36 17.71
N GLU A 47 -19.50 -22.38 18.34
CA GLU A 47 -18.22 -22.69 17.70
C GLU A 47 -18.16 -24.11 17.15
N ASP A 48 -18.80 -25.05 17.84
CA ASP A 48 -18.72 -26.50 17.56
C ASP A 48 -19.33 -26.91 16.21
N TYR A 49 -20.23 -26.11 15.64
CA TYR A 49 -20.97 -26.44 14.42
C TYR A 49 -20.84 -25.41 13.27
N ASN A 50 -20.09 -24.32 13.47
CA ASN A 50 -19.98 -23.23 12.48
C ASN A 50 -18.52 -22.93 12.11
N GLN A 51 -17.81 -23.96 11.64
CA GLN A 51 -16.46 -23.79 11.11
C GLN A 51 -16.47 -22.84 9.89
N PRO A 52 -15.62 -21.80 9.88
CA PRO A 52 -15.53 -20.88 8.76
C PRO A 52 -14.91 -21.55 7.53
N ASP A 53 -15.43 -21.22 6.35
CA ASP A 53 -14.79 -21.57 5.08
C ASP A 53 -13.57 -20.69 4.84
N ILE A 54 -13.60 -19.44 5.31
CA ILE A 54 -12.45 -18.52 5.36
C ILE A 54 -12.35 -17.77 6.69
N GLU A 55 -11.13 -17.58 7.17
CA GLU A 55 -10.78 -16.69 8.26
C GLU A 55 -10.00 -15.50 7.71
N VAL A 56 -10.41 -14.29 8.10
CA VAL A 56 -9.80 -13.03 7.69
C VAL A 56 -9.32 -12.28 8.93
N PHE A 57 -8.03 -11.95 8.97
CA PHE A 57 -7.41 -11.29 10.11
C PHE A 57 -6.28 -10.36 9.68
N ASP A 58 -5.97 -9.35 10.50
CA ASP A 58 -4.95 -8.36 10.17
C ASP A 58 -3.58 -9.00 9.85
N ARG A 59 -2.85 -8.38 8.92
CA ARG A 59 -1.40 -8.53 8.84
C ARG A 59 -0.73 -7.97 10.10
N LEU A 60 0.48 -8.43 10.41
CA LEU A 60 1.24 -7.97 11.58
C LEU A 60 1.52 -6.46 11.52
N ASP A 61 1.82 -5.94 10.34
CA ASP A 61 2.10 -4.52 10.07
C ASP A 61 0.84 -3.65 9.98
N LYS A 62 -0.36 -4.25 10.09
CA LYS A 62 -1.67 -3.58 9.95
C LYS A 62 -1.90 -2.90 8.59
N GLN A 63 -1.05 -3.16 7.60
CA GLN A 63 -1.18 -2.61 6.23
C GLN A 63 -2.19 -3.38 5.37
N GLY A 64 -2.83 -4.41 5.94
CA GLY A 64 -3.87 -5.17 5.28
C GLY A 64 -4.28 -6.40 6.08
N VAL A 65 -4.71 -7.45 5.40
CA VAL A 65 -5.25 -8.68 6.02
C VAL A 65 -4.71 -9.94 5.35
N ASN A 66 -4.73 -11.05 6.09
CA ASN A 66 -4.59 -12.40 5.55
C ASN A 66 -5.98 -13.03 5.43
N ILE A 67 -6.22 -13.73 4.32
CA ILE A 67 -7.39 -14.58 4.10
C ILE A 67 -6.87 -16.02 4.07
N VAL A 68 -7.35 -16.87 4.98
CA VAL A 68 -6.94 -18.28 5.08
C VAL A 68 -8.17 -19.17 5.07
N GLY A 69 -8.21 -20.17 4.19
CA GLY A 69 -9.37 -21.05 4.10
C GLY A 69 -9.50 -21.75 2.76
N ARG A 70 -10.69 -22.22 2.44
CA ARG A 70 -11.01 -22.87 1.16
C ARG A 70 -10.71 -21.93 0.00
N ALA A 71 -10.11 -22.46 -1.06
CA ALA A 71 -9.65 -21.68 -2.19
C ALA A 71 -10.78 -20.96 -2.94
N ASP A 72 -11.93 -21.60 -3.11
CA ASP A 72 -13.12 -21.03 -3.77
C ASP A 72 -13.63 -19.78 -3.03
N ALA A 73 -13.81 -19.88 -1.71
CA ALA A 73 -14.24 -18.79 -0.85
C ALA A 73 -13.21 -17.66 -0.77
N ALA A 74 -11.92 -17.99 -0.65
CA ALA A 74 -10.85 -17.01 -0.58
C ALA A 74 -10.69 -16.24 -1.91
N ASN A 75 -10.75 -16.93 -3.06
CA ASN A 75 -10.68 -16.30 -4.38
C ASN A 75 -11.92 -15.45 -4.68
N LYS A 76 -13.11 -15.85 -4.21
CA LYS A 76 -14.31 -15.00 -4.30
C LYS A 76 -14.09 -13.67 -3.58
N LEU A 77 -13.61 -13.69 -2.34
CA LEU A 77 -13.32 -12.46 -1.59
C LEU A 77 -12.21 -11.63 -2.28
N ALA A 78 -11.12 -12.25 -2.72
CA ALA A 78 -10.04 -11.55 -3.42
C ALA A 78 -10.53 -10.84 -4.69
N SER A 79 -11.39 -11.50 -5.47
CA SER A 79 -11.99 -10.92 -6.69
C SER A 79 -12.92 -9.74 -6.36
N THR A 80 -13.74 -9.87 -5.30
CA THR A 80 -14.55 -8.76 -4.79
C THR A 80 -13.69 -7.57 -4.40
N LEU A 81 -12.57 -7.79 -3.71
CA LEU A 81 -11.66 -6.72 -3.29
C LEU A 81 -11.00 -6.03 -4.50
N LEU A 82 -10.50 -6.79 -5.48
CA LEU A 82 -9.93 -6.24 -6.72
C LEU A 82 -10.92 -5.41 -7.53
N SER A 83 -12.20 -5.79 -7.50
CA SER A 83 -13.26 -5.05 -8.18
C SER A 83 -13.66 -3.77 -7.45
N LEU A 84 -13.58 -3.77 -6.11
CA LEU A 84 -14.11 -2.70 -5.26
C LEU A 84 -13.06 -1.63 -4.94
N LEU A 85 -11.80 -2.03 -4.78
CA LEU A 85 -10.73 -1.19 -4.28
C LEU A 85 -9.74 -0.81 -5.38
N ASP A 86 -9.37 0.47 -5.44
CA ASP A 86 -8.65 1.04 -6.58
C ASP A 86 -7.17 0.63 -6.64
N ASP A 87 -6.52 0.52 -5.47
CA ASP A 87 -5.08 0.29 -5.35
C ASP A 87 -4.72 -1.00 -4.56
N VAL A 88 -5.68 -1.89 -4.30
CA VAL A 88 -5.45 -3.11 -3.52
C VAL A 88 -4.44 -4.05 -4.20
N VAL A 89 -3.58 -4.68 -3.39
CA VAL A 89 -2.63 -5.71 -3.86
C VAL A 89 -2.95 -7.05 -3.23
N ILE A 90 -3.11 -8.08 -4.07
CA ILE A 90 -3.48 -9.46 -3.70
C ILE A 90 -2.31 -10.41 -3.97
N ARG A 91 -1.71 -10.97 -2.92
CA ARG A 91 -0.63 -11.96 -3.01
C ARG A 91 -1.16 -13.34 -2.67
N ARG A 92 -1.23 -14.21 -3.66
CA ARG A 92 -1.66 -15.60 -3.46
C ARG A 92 -0.46 -16.44 -3.04
N HIS A 93 -0.39 -16.82 -1.76
CA HIS A 93 0.58 -17.78 -1.26
C HIS A 93 -0.08 -19.15 -1.20
N ILE A 94 0.26 -20.01 -2.16
CA ILE A 94 -0.31 -21.35 -2.19
C ILE A 94 0.49 -22.22 -1.24
N GLN A 95 -0.07 -22.48 -0.06
CA GLN A 95 0.38 -23.56 0.81
C GLN A 95 -0.49 -24.77 0.52
N VAL A 96 -0.02 -25.68 -0.33
CA VAL A 96 -0.77 -26.93 -0.63
C VAL A 96 -0.74 -27.82 0.62
N TYR A 97 -1.75 -27.71 1.48
CA TYR A 97 -1.97 -28.64 2.60
C TYR A 97 -2.54 -29.98 2.10
N LYS A 98 -1.78 -30.65 1.23
CA LYS A 98 -1.85 -32.09 0.94
C LYS A 98 -0.62 -32.52 0.11
N ALA A 99 0.56 -32.09 0.54
CA ALA A 99 1.84 -32.65 0.09
C ALA A 99 2.96 -32.49 1.14
N ALA A 100 2.63 -32.30 2.43
CA ALA A 100 3.63 -32.21 3.51
C ALA A 100 4.30 -33.57 3.84
N GLN A 101 4.30 -34.53 2.90
CA GLN A 101 5.15 -35.73 2.95
C GLN A 101 6.13 -35.82 1.78
N LEU A 102 6.10 -34.89 0.82
CA LEU A 102 7.04 -34.89 -0.31
C LEU A 102 7.46 -33.46 -0.63
N ALA A 103 8.76 -33.21 -0.49
CA ALA A 103 9.52 -32.02 -0.82
C ALA A 103 9.83 -31.10 0.38
N GLY A 104 11.13 -31.09 0.70
CA GLY A 104 11.77 -30.20 1.64
C GLY A 104 11.84 -28.76 1.16
N GLU A 105 12.61 -28.01 1.95
CA GLU A 105 12.77 -26.57 1.99
C GLU A 105 13.07 -25.90 0.64
N ASP A 106 12.70 -24.62 0.58
CA ASP A 106 12.97 -23.65 -0.49
C ASP A 106 12.32 -23.88 -1.85
N THR A 107 11.15 -23.28 -2.05
CA THR A 107 10.74 -22.84 -3.39
C THR A 107 10.32 -21.38 -3.37
N GLN A 108 11.12 -20.56 -4.06
CA GLN A 108 10.75 -19.23 -4.54
C GLN A 108 9.59 -19.36 -5.53
N LEU A 109 8.37 -19.58 -5.01
CA LEU A 109 7.12 -19.54 -5.77
C LEU A 109 6.78 -18.09 -6.07
N GLY A 110 7.40 -17.53 -7.12
CA GLY A 110 7.11 -16.17 -7.54
C GLY A 110 7.48 -15.81 -8.98
N GLN A 111 8.03 -16.72 -9.79
CA GLN A 111 8.52 -16.35 -11.13
C GLN A 111 8.19 -17.31 -12.28
N ASN A 112 7.46 -18.42 -12.04
CA ASN A 112 7.18 -19.39 -13.10
C ASN A 112 5.69 -19.39 -13.47
N ARG A 113 5.36 -18.77 -14.62
CA ARG A 113 4.00 -18.69 -15.19
C ARG A 113 3.32 -20.05 -15.29
N ILE A 114 4.05 -21.05 -15.79
CA ILE A 114 3.54 -22.43 -15.94
C ILE A 114 3.18 -23.03 -14.58
N LEU A 115 3.98 -22.77 -13.55
CA LEU A 115 3.72 -23.25 -12.20
C LEU A 115 2.46 -22.60 -11.62
N TYR A 116 2.26 -21.30 -11.83
CA TYR A 116 1.04 -20.61 -11.40
C TYR A 116 -0.21 -21.18 -12.09
N GLU A 117 -0.19 -21.27 -13.42
CA GLU A 117 -1.31 -21.82 -14.22
C GLU A 117 -1.64 -23.26 -13.78
N THR A 118 -0.62 -24.12 -13.66
CA THR A 118 -0.78 -25.52 -13.22
C THR A 118 -1.36 -25.61 -11.81
N ILE A 119 -0.86 -24.80 -10.86
CA ILE A 119 -1.38 -24.83 -9.49
C ILE A 119 -2.84 -24.32 -9.46
N MET A 120 -3.19 -23.30 -10.25
CA MET A 120 -4.57 -22.81 -10.32
C MET A 120 -5.53 -23.85 -10.91
N GLU A 121 -5.10 -24.63 -11.90
CA GLU A 121 -5.87 -25.77 -12.41
C GLU A 121 -6.10 -26.83 -11.32
N VAL A 122 -5.05 -27.20 -10.57
CA VAL A 122 -5.14 -28.17 -9.46
C VAL A 122 -6.05 -27.66 -8.33
N ILE A 123 -5.95 -26.38 -7.97
CA ILE A 123 -6.83 -25.73 -6.99
C ILE A 123 -8.28 -25.80 -7.45
N SER A 124 -8.53 -25.51 -8.73
CA SER A 124 -9.88 -25.51 -9.31
C SER A 124 -10.47 -26.92 -9.39
N ALA A 125 -9.62 -27.94 -9.54
CA ALA A 125 -10.02 -29.35 -9.60
C ALA A 125 -10.27 -29.99 -8.22
N SER A 126 -9.79 -29.38 -7.12
CA SER A 126 -9.87 -29.95 -5.77
C SER A 126 -10.52 -28.98 -4.76
N PRO A 127 -11.82 -29.16 -4.43
CA PRO A 127 -12.55 -28.25 -3.54
C PRO A 127 -12.05 -28.23 -2.08
N ASP A 128 -11.16 -29.14 -1.70
CA ASP A 128 -10.55 -29.22 -0.36
C ASP A 128 -9.24 -28.42 -0.24
N VAL A 129 -8.76 -27.79 -1.31
CA VAL A 129 -7.50 -27.03 -1.24
C VAL A 129 -7.71 -25.78 -0.39
N ARG A 130 -6.89 -25.65 0.66
CA ARG A 130 -6.80 -24.45 1.48
C ARG A 130 -5.64 -23.59 1.00
N ILE A 131 -5.86 -22.28 0.94
CA ILE A 131 -4.85 -21.31 0.52
C ILE A 131 -4.73 -20.19 1.54
N ARG A 132 -3.63 -19.44 1.44
CA ARG A 132 -3.43 -18.17 2.12
C ARG A 132 -3.29 -17.06 1.09
N ILE A 133 -4.11 -16.03 1.21
CA ILE A 133 -3.98 -14.82 0.43
C ILE A 133 -3.57 -13.69 1.37
N ASP A 134 -2.42 -13.09 1.10
CA ASP A 134 -2.01 -11.84 1.73
C ASP A 134 -2.60 -10.68 0.91
N VAL A 135 -3.31 -9.78 1.59
CA VAL A 135 -3.93 -8.61 0.97
C VAL A 135 -3.32 -7.37 1.62
N GLU A 136 -2.84 -6.44 0.81
CA GLU A 136 -2.38 -5.13 1.25
C GLU A 136 -3.32 -4.04 0.77
N PHE A 137 -3.63 -3.10 1.66
CA PHE A 137 -4.51 -1.97 1.41
C PHE A 137 -3.68 -0.68 1.43
N PRO A 138 -3.33 -0.11 0.26
CA PRO A 138 -2.69 1.21 0.20
C PRO A 138 -3.72 2.33 0.45
N ALA A 139 -3.29 3.58 0.28
CA ALA A 139 -4.02 4.75 0.75
C ALA A 139 -5.50 4.81 0.30
N LEU A 140 -5.79 4.53 -0.98
CA LEU A 140 -7.16 4.62 -1.50
C LEU A 140 -8.01 3.46 -1.01
N SER A 141 -7.45 2.26 -0.92
CA SER A 141 -8.10 1.09 -0.33
C SER A 141 -8.46 1.33 1.13
N LYS A 142 -7.54 1.87 1.94
CA LYS A 142 -7.81 2.22 3.35
C LYS A 142 -8.95 3.23 3.44
N ARG A 143 -8.89 4.30 2.64
CA ARG A 143 -9.94 5.32 2.57
C ARG A 143 -11.30 4.71 2.19
N LYS A 144 -11.33 3.84 1.19
CA LYS A 144 -12.57 3.20 0.75
C LYS A 144 -13.14 2.28 1.83
N LEU A 145 -12.29 1.57 2.57
CA LEU A 145 -12.70 0.76 3.70
C LEU A 145 -13.19 1.61 4.87
N ASP A 146 -12.63 2.80 5.10
CA ASP A 146 -13.16 3.78 6.07
C ASP A 146 -14.56 4.27 5.66
N GLU A 147 -14.80 4.55 4.37
CA GLU A 147 -16.13 4.92 3.85
C GLU A 147 -17.17 3.80 4.06
N ILE A 148 -16.79 2.55 3.80
CA ILE A 148 -17.68 1.39 4.01
C ILE A 148 -17.96 1.20 5.50
N ARG A 149 -16.95 1.44 6.35
CA ARG A 149 -17.08 1.38 7.80
C ARG A 149 -18.01 2.48 8.33
N SER A 150 -17.91 3.70 7.81
CA SER A 150 -18.72 4.84 8.28
C SER A 150 -20.22 4.65 8.01
N ALA A 151 -20.59 3.84 7.00
CA ALA A 151 -21.97 3.41 6.76
C ALA A 151 -22.53 2.48 7.84
N VAL A 152 -21.69 1.93 8.73
CA VAL A 152 -22.08 0.98 9.79
C VAL A 152 -21.91 1.57 11.18
N THR A 153 -20.87 2.35 11.41
CA THR A 153 -20.55 2.93 12.72
C THR A 153 -19.90 4.30 12.54
N PRO A 154 -20.18 5.28 13.43
CA PRO A 154 -19.41 6.51 13.49
C PRO A 154 -17.91 6.18 13.51
N THR A 155 -17.16 6.82 12.61
CA THR A 155 -15.77 6.49 12.33
C THR A 155 -15.03 7.78 12.02
N ILE A 156 -13.84 7.93 12.57
CA ILE A 156 -12.94 9.05 12.24
C ILE A 156 -12.35 8.83 10.86
N SER A 157 -12.25 9.90 10.08
CA SER A 157 -11.63 9.88 8.77
C SER A 157 -10.16 9.44 8.87
N GLY A 158 -9.75 8.45 8.06
CA GLY A 158 -8.41 7.87 8.14
C GLY A 158 -8.20 6.85 9.26
N HIS A 159 -9.27 6.27 9.81
CA HIS A 159 -9.21 5.26 10.88
C HIS A 159 -8.18 4.16 10.59
N HIS A 160 -8.25 3.49 9.44
CA HIS A 160 -7.31 2.40 9.13
C HIS A 160 -5.87 2.89 8.99
N TYR A 161 -5.67 4.08 8.42
CA TYR A 161 -4.36 4.70 8.29
C TYR A 161 -3.73 4.98 9.67
N TYR A 162 -4.46 5.62 10.58
CA TYR A 162 -3.98 5.91 11.93
C TYR A 162 -3.76 4.64 12.76
N LYS A 163 -4.59 3.60 12.59
CA LYS A 163 -4.33 2.28 13.18
C LYS A 163 -3.04 1.66 12.64
N ALA A 164 -2.77 1.80 11.34
CA ALA A 164 -1.56 1.29 10.71
C ALA A 164 -0.29 2.05 11.11
N CYS A 165 -0.40 3.32 11.55
CA CYS A 165 0.71 4.05 12.16
C CYS A 165 1.18 3.40 13.48
N GLY A 166 0.29 2.73 14.20
CA GLY A 166 0.57 2.12 15.49
C GLY A 166 0.94 3.14 16.58
N GLY A 167 1.45 2.62 17.70
CA GLY A 167 2.00 3.42 18.80
C GLY A 167 1.08 4.54 19.29
N LYS A 168 1.66 5.73 19.49
CA LYS A 168 0.93 6.91 19.99
C LYS A 168 -0.18 7.36 19.05
N VAL A 169 0.04 7.32 17.73
CA VAL A 169 -0.95 7.79 16.75
C VAL A 169 -2.20 6.91 16.80
N ALA A 170 -2.05 5.59 16.86
CA ALA A 170 -3.17 4.68 17.03
C ALA A 170 -3.89 4.89 18.38
N GLY A 171 -3.14 5.18 19.45
CA GLY A 171 -3.71 5.51 20.76
C GLY A 171 -4.51 6.82 20.77
N MET A 172 -4.02 7.86 20.07
CA MET A 172 -4.74 9.14 19.91
C MET A 172 -6.05 8.94 19.14
N LEU A 173 -6.04 8.13 18.08
CA LEU A 173 -7.25 7.76 17.35
C LEU A 173 -8.28 7.10 18.28
N GLU A 174 -7.86 6.14 19.10
CA GLU A 174 -8.77 5.46 20.04
C GLU A 174 -9.39 6.41 21.06
N MET A 175 -8.63 7.41 21.51
CA MET A 175 -9.17 8.44 22.39
C MET A 175 -10.21 9.30 21.65
N ALA A 176 -9.92 9.71 20.43
CA ALA A 176 -10.82 10.52 19.62
C ALA A 176 -12.13 9.78 19.29
N GLU A 177 -12.08 8.48 18.95
CA GLU A 177 -13.29 7.66 18.77
C GLU A 177 -14.11 7.54 20.05
N LYS A 178 -13.46 7.37 21.22
CA LYS A 178 -14.15 7.35 22.52
C LYS A 178 -14.83 8.67 22.87
N LEU A 179 -14.29 9.81 22.43
CA LEU A 179 -14.95 11.11 22.62
C LEU A 179 -16.25 11.16 21.82
N ILE A 180 -16.23 10.69 20.58
CA ILE A 180 -17.44 10.60 19.74
C ILE A 180 -18.49 9.69 20.39
N GLU A 181 -18.08 8.52 20.90
CA GLU A 181 -18.98 7.61 21.63
C GLU A 181 -19.61 8.25 22.89
N LYS A 182 -18.90 9.17 23.53
CA LYS A 182 -19.39 9.95 24.69
C LYS A 182 -20.26 11.15 24.31
N GLY A 183 -20.54 11.35 23.03
CA GLY A 183 -21.42 12.42 22.53
C GLY A 183 -20.72 13.74 22.21
N TYR A 184 -19.39 13.78 22.17
CA TYR A 184 -18.67 14.95 21.66
C TYR A 184 -18.83 15.08 20.15
N SER A 185 -18.69 16.30 19.63
CA SER A 185 -18.80 16.56 18.20
C SER A 185 -17.75 15.79 17.42
N HIS A 186 -18.17 15.14 16.34
CA HIS A 186 -17.29 14.42 15.44
C HIS A 186 -16.19 15.33 14.87
N LYS A 187 -16.57 16.54 14.45
CA LYS A 187 -15.64 17.55 13.94
C LYS A 187 -14.59 17.97 14.98
N GLU A 188 -14.99 18.22 16.22
CA GLU A 188 -14.06 18.65 17.28
C GLU A 188 -13.07 17.53 17.63
N ALA A 189 -13.53 16.28 17.68
CA ALA A 189 -12.66 15.13 17.92
C ALA A 189 -11.62 14.95 16.80
N GLU A 190 -12.02 15.14 15.53
CA GLU A 190 -11.10 15.09 14.38
C GLU A 190 -10.09 16.24 14.39
N GLU A 191 -10.52 17.46 14.72
CA GLU A 191 -9.62 18.62 14.81
C GLU A 191 -8.57 18.42 15.91
N LEU A 192 -8.97 17.98 17.09
CA LEU A 192 -8.05 17.67 18.20
C LEU A 192 -7.09 16.52 17.85
N LEU A 193 -7.60 15.46 17.22
CA LEU A 193 -6.76 14.36 16.75
C LEU A 193 -5.68 14.87 15.80
N ARG A 194 -6.06 15.68 14.81
CA ARG A 194 -5.13 16.25 13.83
C ARG A 194 -4.04 17.10 14.50
N GLU A 195 -4.42 17.94 15.46
CA GLU A 195 -3.49 18.79 16.21
C GLU A 195 -2.51 18.00 17.10
N CYS A 196 -2.93 16.86 17.64
CA CYS A 196 -2.05 15.97 18.39
C CYS A 196 -1.12 15.19 17.46
N VAL A 197 -1.67 14.62 16.39
CA VAL A 197 -0.95 13.71 15.50
C VAL A 197 0.15 14.45 14.73
N ILE A 198 -0.06 15.69 14.31
CA ILE A 198 0.93 16.46 13.54
C ILE A 198 2.28 16.59 14.26
N ARG A 199 2.30 16.56 15.60
CA ARG A 199 3.52 16.64 16.42
C ARG A 199 4.37 15.37 16.38
N GLU A 200 3.79 14.26 15.96
CA GLU A 200 4.50 12.99 15.77
C GLU A 200 5.02 12.85 14.33
N TYR A 201 4.71 13.79 13.42
CA TYR A 201 5.08 13.73 12.01
C TYR A 201 6.36 14.53 11.73
N PRO A 202 7.08 14.18 10.66
CA PRO A 202 8.36 14.79 10.38
C PRO A 202 8.19 16.26 9.93
N SER A 203 9.08 17.11 10.42
CA SER A 203 9.22 18.51 10.02
C SER A 203 10.50 18.73 9.22
N GLU A 204 10.73 19.96 8.75
CA GLU A 204 12.01 20.32 8.12
C GLU A 204 13.20 19.90 8.99
N THR A 205 14.29 19.46 8.35
CA THR A 205 15.50 18.88 8.97
C THR A 205 15.35 17.49 9.58
N SER A 206 14.12 16.99 9.76
CA SER A 206 13.89 15.63 10.22
C SER A 206 14.52 14.61 9.28
N LYS A 207 14.91 13.47 9.84
CA LYS A 207 15.30 12.30 9.07
C LYS A 207 14.10 11.39 8.89
N ILE A 208 13.93 10.88 7.68
CA ILE A 208 12.80 10.03 7.32
C ILE A 208 13.28 8.84 6.49
N CYS A 209 12.72 7.67 6.75
CA CYS A 209 12.97 6.48 5.93
C CYS A 209 12.07 6.46 4.70
N ILE A 210 12.54 5.83 3.63
CA ILE A 210 11.72 5.55 2.45
C ILE A 210 11.48 4.04 2.42
N GLU A 211 10.27 3.61 2.78
CA GLU A 211 9.84 2.21 2.66
C GLU A 211 9.31 1.94 1.25
N HIS A 212 10.14 1.30 0.45
CA HIS A 212 9.85 0.87 -0.90
C HIS A 212 9.37 -0.59 -0.88
N VAL A 213 8.05 -0.77 -0.93
CA VAL A 213 7.41 -2.09 -0.85
C VAL A 213 7.23 -2.63 -2.27
N LYS A 214 7.75 -3.81 -2.58
CA LYS A 214 7.49 -4.45 -3.88
C LYS A 214 6.08 -5.06 -3.92
N ILE A 215 5.54 -5.25 -5.12
CA ILE A 215 4.30 -6.05 -5.32
C ILE A 215 4.41 -7.42 -4.65
N SER A 216 5.59 -8.04 -4.63
CA SER A 216 5.83 -9.32 -3.93
C SER A 216 5.66 -9.27 -2.39
N GLY A 217 5.60 -8.07 -1.80
CA GLY A 217 5.51 -7.86 -0.35
C GLY A 217 6.86 -7.67 0.34
N ARG A 218 7.98 -7.83 -0.38
CA ARG A 218 9.32 -7.52 0.14
C ARG A 218 9.45 -6.01 0.36
N ILE A 219 10.04 -5.63 1.50
CA ILE A 219 10.23 -4.22 1.87
C ILE A 219 11.71 -3.90 1.76
N PHE A 220 12.04 -2.87 0.99
CA PHE A 220 13.38 -2.30 0.90
C PHE A 220 13.38 -0.94 1.59
N ASN A 221 14.34 -0.72 2.48
CA ASN A 221 14.60 0.61 3.04
C ASN A 221 15.69 1.27 2.19
N LEU A 222 15.33 2.35 1.49
CA LEU A 222 16.27 3.06 0.60
C LEU A 222 17.23 4.02 1.36
N GLY A 223 17.31 3.88 2.68
CA GLY A 223 18.12 4.69 3.57
C GLY A 223 17.36 5.90 4.14
N GLU A 224 18.02 6.59 5.07
CA GLU A 224 17.52 7.83 5.65
C GLU A 224 17.70 8.99 4.67
N ALA A 225 16.64 9.75 4.45
CA ALA A 225 16.68 11.04 3.77
C ALA A 225 16.46 12.17 4.78
N ARG A 226 17.05 13.34 4.50
CA ARG A 226 16.76 14.57 5.25
C ARG A 226 15.61 15.31 4.58
N VAL A 227 14.61 15.71 5.35
CA VAL A 227 13.55 16.63 4.89
C VAL A 227 14.18 18.02 4.69
N ALA A 228 14.23 18.47 3.44
CA ALA A 228 14.75 19.79 3.09
C ALA A 228 13.66 20.85 3.16
N GLU A 229 12.45 20.51 2.73
CA GLU A 229 11.27 21.38 2.77
C GLU A 229 10.03 20.50 2.94
N PHE A 230 9.04 21.00 3.69
CA PHE A 230 7.72 20.39 3.76
C PHE A 230 6.63 21.45 3.79
N ASN A 231 5.83 21.52 2.71
CA ASN A 231 4.66 22.37 2.62
C ASN A 231 3.42 21.56 3.01
N GLU A 232 2.96 21.73 4.25
CA GLU A 232 1.79 21.04 4.79
C GLU A 232 0.50 21.34 4.01
N ARG A 233 0.32 22.55 3.47
CA ARG A 233 -0.92 22.90 2.76
C ARG A 233 -1.02 22.20 1.41
N GLU A 234 0.10 22.15 0.68
CA GLU A 234 0.18 21.49 -0.63
C GLU A 234 0.46 19.99 -0.54
N GLN A 235 0.80 19.53 0.68
CA GLN A 235 1.25 18.18 0.98
C GLN A 235 2.51 17.78 0.18
N ARG A 236 3.36 18.78 -0.13
CA ARG A 236 4.59 18.60 -0.93
C ARG A 236 5.81 18.53 -0.03
N MET A 237 6.69 17.57 -0.31
CA MET A 237 7.89 17.32 0.47
C MET A 237 9.10 17.16 -0.45
N THR A 238 10.22 17.74 -0.04
CA THR A 238 11.50 17.57 -0.70
C THR A 238 12.49 16.88 0.24
N LEU A 239 13.06 15.78 -0.23
CA LEU A 239 14.00 14.94 0.49
C LEU A 239 15.38 15.00 -0.16
N ILE A 240 16.43 15.01 0.65
CA ILE A 240 17.82 15.02 0.17
C ILE A 240 18.56 13.82 0.75
N ARG A 241 19.29 13.12 -0.12
CA ARG A 241 20.21 12.04 0.24
C ARG A 241 21.58 12.29 -0.41
N THR A 242 22.64 11.95 0.30
CA THR A 242 24.02 11.95 -0.23
C THR A 242 24.55 10.52 -0.22
N PHE A 243 25.16 10.10 -1.32
CA PHE A 243 25.67 8.74 -1.48
C PHE A 243 27.17 8.68 -1.17
N SER A 244 27.58 7.63 -0.47
CA SER A 244 28.99 7.38 -0.13
C SER A 244 29.60 6.20 -0.87
N SER A 245 28.77 5.38 -1.54
CA SER A 245 29.19 4.17 -2.25
C SER A 245 29.19 4.37 -3.76
N HIS A 246 30.10 3.65 -4.43
CA HIS A 246 30.06 3.51 -5.88
C HIS A 246 28.88 2.61 -6.30
N GLY A 247 28.44 2.73 -7.54
CA GLY A 247 27.45 1.85 -8.14
C GLY A 247 26.92 2.40 -9.46
N VAL A 248 25.71 2.01 -9.81
CA VAL A 248 24.97 2.56 -10.95
C VAL A 248 23.60 2.99 -10.45
N TYR A 249 23.08 4.10 -10.99
CA TYR A 249 21.67 4.44 -10.85
C TYR A 249 20.87 3.57 -11.82
N ASP A 250 20.21 2.55 -11.30
CA ASP A 250 19.40 1.61 -12.06
C ASP A 250 18.31 2.36 -12.86
N GLY A 251 17.95 1.84 -14.04
CA GLY A 251 17.09 2.51 -15.01
C GLY A 251 17.82 3.58 -15.85
N LEU A 252 18.58 4.49 -15.21
CA LEU A 252 19.36 5.53 -15.92
C LEU A 252 20.65 4.97 -16.55
N ASN A 253 21.21 3.89 -16.00
CA ASN A 253 22.50 3.31 -16.37
C ASN A 253 23.65 4.34 -16.32
N VAL A 254 23.62 5.22 -15.31
CA VAL A 254 24.64 6.24 -15.06
C VAL A 254 25.44 5.88 -13.82
N LEU A 255 26.76 6.06 -13.87
CA LEU A 255 27.65 5.77 -12.74
C LEU A 255 27.25 6.59 -11.51
N LYS A 256 27.15 5.94 -10.35
CA LYS A 256 26.99 6.58 -9.03
C LYS A 256 28.35 6.66 -8.36
N GLU A 257 28.72 7.85 -7.91
CA GLU A 257 30.03 8.14 -7.32
C GLU A 257 29.89 8.68 -5.89
N PRO A 258 30.90 8.49 -5.02
CA PRO A 258 30.89 9.05 -3.68
C PRO A 258 30.80 10.58 -3.69
N GLY A 259 29.83 11.12 -2.96
CA GLY A 259 29.53 12.55 -2.90
C GLY A 259 28.42 12.98 -3.85
N ASP A 260 27.97 12.11 -4.75
CA ASP A 260 26.72 12.32 -5.48
C ASP A 260 25.55 12.47 -4.52
N TYR A 261 24.52 13.16 -4.97
CA TYR A 261 23.33 13.37 -4.17
C TYR A 261 22.06 13.24 -5.00
N ALA A 262 20.97 12.93 -4.29
CA ALA A 262 19.63 12.83 -4.84
C ALA A 262 18.74 13.87 -4.17
N VAL A 263 17.97 14.58 -5.00
CA VAL A 263 16.86 15.42 -4.57
C VAL A 263 15.59 14.71 -4.99
N THR A 264 14.79 14.29 -4.01
CA THR A 264 13.52 13.60 -4.25
C THR A 264 12.38 14.52 -3.88
N THR A 265 11.55 14.88 -4.86
CA THR A 265 10.33 15.65 -4.66
C THR A 265 9.14 14.72 -4.74
N LEU A 266 8.21 14.88 -3.81
CA LEU A 266 6.99 14.08 -3.75
C LEU A 266 5.82 14.89 -3.22
N ARG A 267 4.62 14.40 -3.46
CA ARG A 267 3.40 14.89 -2.84
C ARG A 267 2.63 13.73 -2.26
N ILE A 268 2.15 13.89 -1.03
CA ILE A 268 1.41 12.84 -0.33
C ILE A 268 0.11 12.58 -1.11
N GLY A 269 -0.14 11.30 -1.42
CA GLY A 269 -1.25 10.86 -2.24
C GLY A 269 -1.00 10.84 -3.75
N ASP A 270 0.14 11.32 -4.25
CA ASP A 270 0.50 11.16 -5.66
C ASP A 270 1.01 9.74 -5.95
N TRP A 271 0.86 9.30 -7.20
CA TRP A 271 1.22 7.95 -7.69
C TRP A 271 2.69 7.82 -8.12
N PHE A 272 3.52 8.80 -7.80
CA PHE A 272 4.92 8.77 -8.20
C PHE A 272 5.83 9.53 -7.25
N LEU A 273 7.09 9.09 -7.18
CA LEU A 273 8.18 9.84 -6.57
C LEU A 273 9.17 10.23 -7.65
N LYS A 274 9.59 11.48 -7.64
CA LYS A 274 10.56 12.00 -8.61
C LYS A 274 11.89 12.23 -7.92
N THR A 275 12.93 11.57 -8.37
CA THR A 275 14.30 11.67 -7.84
C THR A 275 15.26 12.14 -8.92
N SER A 276 15.81 13.34 -8.73
CA SER A 276 16.83 13.92 -9.60
C SER A 276 18.21 13.69 -8.98
N TYR A 277 19.12 13.13 -9.76
CA TYR A 277 20.48 12.78 -9.34
C TYR A 277 21.49 13.80 -9.84
N PHE A 278 22.47 14.10 -9.00
CA PHE A 278 23.51 15.06 -9.30
C PHE A 278 24.87 14.55 -8.85
N SER A 279 25.91 14.96 -9.58
CA SER A 279 27.28 14.74 -9.16
C SER A 279 27.61 15.54 -7.89
N LYS A 280 28.71 15.21 -7.21
CA LYS A 280 29.26 16.05 -6.13
C LYS A 280 29.44 17.53 -6.54
N GLY A 281 29.74 17.79 -7.82
CA GLY A 281 29.88 19.14 -8.39
C GLY A 281 28.55 19.82 -8.73
N GLY A 282 27.42 19.14 -8.58
CA GLY A 282 26.09 19.65 -8.91
C GLY A 282 25.71 19.54 -10.39
N GLU A 283 26.42 18.72 -11.15
CA GLU A 283 26.05 18.40 -12.53
C GLU A 283 24.87 17.42 -12.53
N TYR A 284 23.86 17.71 -13.33
CA TYR A 284 22.67 16.87 -13.43
C TYR A 284 22.99 15.57 -14.17
N LYS A 285 22.67 14.42 -13.54
CA LYS A 285 22.95 13.07 -14.05
C LYS A 285 21.71 12.38 -14.64
N GLY A 286 20.52 12.89 -14.34
CA GLY A 286 19.24 12.34 -14.80
C GLY A 286 18.19 12.32 -13.70
N THR A 287 16.93 12.10 -14.08
CA THR A 287 15.78 12.00 -13.19
C THR A 287 15.15 10.64 -13.35
N TYR A 288 14.89 10.01 -12.22
CA TYR A 288 14.18 8.75 -12.09
C TYR A 288 12.84 8.99 -11.42
N ILE A 289 11.77 8.48 -12.02
CA ILE A 289 10.42 8.62 -11.52
C ILE A 289 9.89 7.22 -11.25
N ASN A 290 9.72 6.90 -9.97
CA ASN A 290 9.13 5.65 -9.55
C ASN A 290 7.61 5.76 -9.60
N ILE A 291 6.94 4.90 -10.36
CA ILE A 291 5.48 4.83 -10.37
C ILE A 291 5.04 3.84 -9.29
N SER A 292 4.17 4.31 -8.40
CA SER A 292 3.79 3.59 -7.18
C SER A 292 2.31 3.73 -6.90
N THR A 293 1.80 2.97 -5.93
CA THR A 293 0.54 3.34 -5.27
C THR A 293 0.68 4.71 -4.59
N PRO A 294 -0.43 5.40 -4.28
CA PRO A 294 -0.39 6.71 -3.64
C PRO A 294 0.47 6.75 -2.38
N ILE A 295 1.34 7.76 -2.29
CA ILE A 295 2.33 7.87 -1.22
C ILE A 295 1.64 8.18 0.11
N GLU A 296 1.95 7.39 1.13
CA GLU A 296 1.53 7.60 2.51
C GLU A 296 2.70 8.15 3.33
N LEU A 297 2.47 9.26 4.05
CA LEU A 297 3.39 9.74 5.06
C LEU A 297 3.08 9.04 6.39
N TYR A 298 4.09 8.64 7.14
CA TYR A 298 4.01 8.10 8.49
C TYR A 298 4.99 8.87 9.39
N PRO A 299 4.87 8.77 10.73
CA PRO A 299 5.71 9.51 11.68
C PRO A 299 7.23 9.56 11.37
N MET A 300 7.80 8.45 10.88
CA MET A 300 9.25 8.35 10.61
C MET A 300 9.57 7.83 9.21
N LYS A 301 8.58 7.75 8.32
CA LYS A 301 8.78 7.16 6.99
C LYS A 301 7.78 7.66 5.97
N ILE A 302 8.15 7.67 4.70
CA ILE A 302 7.18 7.55 3.61
C ILE A 302 7.06 6.09 3.21
N ARG A 303 5.87 5.69 2.77
CA ARG A 303 5.57 4.33 2.33
C ARG A 303 4.71 4.35 1.08
N TYR A 304 4.98 3.43 0.19
CA TYR A 304 4.19 3.14 -1.00
C TYR A 304 4.49 1.71 -1.47
N ILE A 305 3.63 1.16 -2.33
CA ILE A 305 3.93 -0.06 -3.07
C ILE A 305 4.42 0.35 -4.45
N ASP A 306 5.66 -0.01 -4.75
CA ASP A 306 6.27 0.10 -6.06
C ASP A 306 5.57 -0.82 -7.05
N LEU A 307 5.11 -0.24 -8.16
CA LEU A 307 4.43 -0.96 -9.22
C LEU A 307 5.40 -1.54 -10.27
N GLU A 308 6.71 -1.33 -10.06
CA GLU A 308 7.79 -1.77 -10.94
C GLU A 308 7.62 -1.28 -12.38
N ALA A 309 7.09 -0.06 -12.50
CA ALA A 309 7.03 0.71 -13.73
C ALA A 309 7.69 2.05 -13.45
N ASP A 310 8.64 2.46 -14.29
CA ASP A 310 9.46 3.64 -14.00
C ASP A 310 9.61 4.52 -15.25
N ILE A 311 9.82 5.81 -15.03
CA ILE A 311 10.14 6.77 -16.10
C ILE A 311 11.51 7.36 -15.83
N CYS A 312 12.39 7.29 -16.82
CA CYS A 312 13.72 7.87 -16.75
C CYS A 312 13.83 9.05 -17.72
N MET A 313 14.45 10.13 -17.26
CA MET A 313 14.82 11.29 -18.07
C MET A 313 16.32 11.56 -17.98
N TRP A 314 16.98 11.75 -19.12
CA TRP A 314 18.41 12.02 -19.21
C TRP A 314 18.71 13.50 -19.47
N PRO A 315 19.97 13.96 -19.25
CA PRO A 315 20.36 15.35 -19.49
C PRO A 315 20.16 15.86 -20.91
N ASP A 316 20.13 14.97 -21.90
CA ASP A 316 19.86 15.30 -23.31
C ASP A 316 18.36 15.49 -23.63
N GLY A 317 17.48 15.32 -22.63
CA GLY A 317 16.04 15.43 -22.77
C GLY A 317 15.35 14.15 -23.22
N ARG A 318 16.07 13.06 -23.42
CA ARG A 318 15.46 11.75 -23.69
C ARG A 318 14.60 11.33 -22.49
N VAL A 319 13.39 10.82 -22.76
CA VAL A 319 12.49 10.23 -21.76
C VAL A 319 12.15 8.80 -22.18
N GLN A 320 12.20 7.85 -21.25
CA GLN A 320 11.85 6.45 -21.51
C GLN A 320 11.03 5.85 -20.38
N LYS A 321 10.05 5.04 -20.76
CA LYS A 321 9.30 4.13 -19.87
C LYS A 321 10.10 2.84 -19.72
N ILE A 322 10.29 2.39 -18.49
CA ILE A 322 11.09 1.21 -18.13
C ILE A 322 10.19 0.21 -17.38
N ASP A 323 10.32 -1.07 -17.71
CA ASP A 323 9.70 -2.22 -17.03
C ASP A 323 8.14 -2.24 -16.96
N PHE A 324 7.44 -1.44 -17.78
CA PHE A 324 5.97 -1.38 -17.79
C PHE A 324 5.29 -2.73 -18.09
N GLU A 325 5.97 -3.63 -18.79
CA GLU A 325 5.50 -5.00 -19.02
C GLU A 325 5.29 -5.78 -17.71
N LYS A 326 6.05 -5.48 -16.65
CA LYS A 326 5.87 -6.13 -15.34
C LYS A 326 4.53 -5.79 -14.72
N LEU A 327 4.04 -4.55 -14.88
CA LEU A 327 2.72 -4.16 -14.41
C LEU A 327 1.62 -4.97 -15.13
N ASP A 328 1.77 -5.18 -16.44
CA ASP A 328 0.85 -6.02 -17.21
C ASP A 328 0.90 -7.48 -16.73
N ASP A 329 2.08 -8.00 -16.37
CA ASP A 329 2.24 -9.32 -15.79
C ASP A 329 1.54 -9.45 -14.43
N TYR A 330 1.66 -8.45 -13.57
CA TYR A 330 0.99 -8.40 -12.27
C TYR A 330 -0.53 -8.40 -12.38
N VAL A 331 -1.08 -7.73 -13.39
CA VAL A 331 -2.52 -7.77 -13.69
C VAL A 331 -2.95 -9.16 -14.15
N ARG A 332 -2.20 -9.78 -15.08
CA ARG A 332 -2.52 -11.13 -15.58
C ARG A 332 -2.44 -12.20 -14.48
N MET A 333 -1.49 -12.06 -13.57
CA MET A 333 -1.37 -12.92 -12.39
C MET A 333 -2.39 -12.58 -11.28
N GLY A 334 -3.17 -11.50 -11.45
CA GLY A 334 -4.22 -11.07 -10.54
C GLY A 334 -3.68 -10.50 -9.21
N TYR A 335 -2.46 -9.96 -9.20
CA TYR A 335 -1.92 -9.23 -8.05
C TYR A 335 -2.58 -7.86 -7.89
N VAL A 336 -2.86 -7.20 -9.00
CA VAL A 336 -3.51 -5.89 -9.07
C VAL A 336 -4.62 -5.91 -10.12
N SER A 337 -5.53 -4.94 -10.07
CA SER A 337 -6.68 -4.89 -10.96
C SER A 337 -6.34 -4.20 -12.29
N GLU A 338 -7.08 -4.53 -13.36
CA GLU A 338 -7.03 -3.78 -14.62
C GLU A 338 -7.44 -2.31 -14.42
N LYS A 339 -8.26 -2.03 -13.40
CA LYS A 339 -8.62 -0.66 -13.01
C LYS A 339 -7.39 0.11 -12.55
N LEU A 340 -6.56 -0.47 -11.67
CA LEU A 340 -5.30 0.12 -11.21
C LEU A 340 -4.39 0.41 -12.39
N ARG A 341 -4.22 -0.58 -13.29
CA ARG A 341 -3.39 -0.42 -14.50
C ARG A 341 -3.81 0.80 -15.32
N ARG A 342 -5.10 0.94 -15.63
CA ARG A 342 -5.59 2.09 -16.41
C ARG A 342 -5.29 3.43 -15.72
N LEU A 343 -5.54 3.54 -14.41
CA LEU A 343 -5.23 4.74 -13.63
C LEU A 343 -3.74 5.09 -13.71
N VAL A 344 -2.87 4.09 -13.64
CA VAL A 344 -1.42 4.27 -13.73
C VAL A 344 -1.00 4.76 -15.12
N TYR A 345 -1.51 4.14 -16.19
CA TYR A 345 -1.20 4.57 -17.55
C TYR A 345 -1.68 6.00 -17.82
N GLU A 346 -2.87 6.37 -17.35
CA GLU A 346 -3.37 7.77 -17.44
C GLU A 346 -2.43 8.74 -16.70
N LYS A 347 -2.02 8.40 -15.48
CA LYS A 347 -1.09 9.23 -14.68
C LYS A 347 0.28 9.36 -15.31
N VAL A 348 0.76 8.31 -15.98
CA VAL A 348 2.07 8.30 -16.65
C VAL A 348 2.09 9.27 -17.82
N GLU A 349 1.02 9.36 -18.61
CA GLU A 349 0.93 10.38 -19.67
C GLU A 349 0.94 11.80 -19.09
N GLU A 350 0.16 12.05 -18.03
CA GLU A 350 0.16 13.36 -17.33
C GLU A 350 1.55 13.73 -16.80
N ILE A 351 2.30 12.75 -16.28
CA ILE A 351 3.67 12.96 -15.79
C ILE A 351 4.58 13.34 -16.97
N ILE A 352 4.58 12.57 -18.06
CA ILE A 352 5.45 12.80 -19.22
C ILE A 352 5.21 14.18 -19.81
N ASP A 353 3.95 14.61 -19.93
CA ASP A 353 3.58 15.92 -20.48
C ASP A 353 4.08 17.11 -19.64
N THR A 354 4.36 16.88 -18.35
CA THR A 354 4.82 17.93 -17.43
C THR A 354 6.33 17.89 -17.17
N LEU A 355 7.06 16.90 -17.71
CA LEU A 355 8.50 16.78 -17.49
C LEU A 355 9.29 17.81 -18.28
N SER A 356 10.26 18.42 -17.60
CA SER A 356 11.15 19.42 -18.17
C SER A 356 12.54 19.33 -17.55
N VAL A 357 13.55 19.14 -18.39
CA VAL A 357 14.97 19.08 -17.96
C VAL A 357 15.36 20.32 -17.16
N ASN A 358 14.91 21.51 -17.59
CA ASN A 358 15.25 22.76 -16.91
C ASN A 358 14.73 22.79 -15.47
N VAL A 359 13.49 22.35 -15.26
CA VAL A 359 12.88 22.27 -13.93
C VAL A 359 13.64 21.27 -13.05
N GLU A 360 14.00 20.12 -13.60
CA GLU A 360 14.73 19.10 -12.83
C GLU A 360 16.16 19.50 -12.50
N MET A 361 16.83 20.24 -13.38
CA MET A 361 18.16 20.79 -13.12
C MET A 361 18.16 21.82 -11.99
N GLU A 362 17.07 22.56 -11.80
CA GLU A 362 16.92 23.55 -10.72
C GLU A 362 16.74 22.90 -9.34
N ALA A 363 16.37 21.61 -9.27
CA ALA A 363 16.20 20.90 -8.00
C ALA A 363 17.49 20.86 -7.15
N LYS A 364 18.67 21.04 -7.74
CA LYS A 364 19.94 21.16 -6.99
C LYS A 364 19.94 22.31 -5.98
N ASN A 365 19.11 23.34 -6.17
CA ASN A 365 19.06 24.51 -5.31
C ASN A 365 18.57 24.17 -3.89
N TYR A 366 17.82 23.08 -3.72
CA TYR A 366 17.37 22.60 -2.41
C TYR A 366 18.52 22.19 -1.46
N LEU A 367 19.71 21.87 -1.99
CA LEU A 367 20.87 21.52 -1.18
C LEU A 367 21.53 22.71 -0.50
N PHE A 368 21.49 23.87 -1.15
CA PHE A 368 22.17 25.08 -0.67
C PHE A 368 21.32 25.89 0.29
N GLY A 369 20.09 25.43 0.56
CA GLY A 369 19.06 26.23 1.20
C GLY A 369 18.67 27.36 0.26
N SER A 370 17.41 27.44 -0.13
CA SER A 370 16.92 28.68 -0.71
C SER A 370 17.14 29.77 0.34
N SER A 371 18.18 30.57 0.17
CA SER A 371 18.15 31.97 0.55
C SER A 371 16.91 32.49 -0.16
N LYS A 372 15.82 32.62 0.59
CA LYS A 372 14.56 33.18 0.10
C LYS A 372 14.92 34.49 -0.57
N LEU A 373 14.95 34.49 -1.90
CA LEU A 373 14.85 35.72 -2.67
C LEU A 373 13.44 36.23 -2.37
N THR A 374 13.44 37.24 -1.51
CA THR A 374 12.33 38.07 -1.04
C THR A 374 11.41 38.53 -2.16
#